data_AF-A0A7S3QYR1-F1
#
_entry.id   AF-A0A7S3QYR1-F1
#
_cell.length_a   1.000
_cell.length_b   1.000
_cell.length_c   1.000
_cell.angle_alpha   90.00
_cell.angle_beta   90.00
_cell.angle_gamma   90.00
#
_symmetry.space_group_name_H-M   'P 1'
#
loop_
_entity.id
_entity.type
_entity.pdbx_description
1 polymer ?
#
loop_
_entity_poly.entity_id
_entity_poly.type
_entity_poly.pdbx_seq_one_letter_code
_entity_poly.pdbx_strand_id
1 'polypeptide(L)'
;QQQQQQQQNYSSGARLDECSMQTCEGDGVDSPLGPEAVVAHLRLLGESNAVIHRQQKLQPDAALAAAAAYRSMFQEEDGTIPATFEVMYLTGWTPHPSQQKPSKRGSQTVSFQDLAAGIGGGGSTNEA
;
A
#
# COMPACT_ATOMS: atom_id res chain seq x y z
N GLN A 1 -16.27 3.64 0.23
CA GLN A 1 -16.03 4.02 1.64
C GLN A 1 -14.54 4.11 1.96
N GLN A 2 -13.71 3.09 1.66
CA GLN A 2 -12.25 3.16 1.85
C GLN A 2 -11.57 4.35 1.14
N GLN A 3 -11.97 4.69 -0.09
CA GLN A 3 -11.42 5.84 -0.82
C GLN A 3 -11.77 7.20 -0.18
N GLN A 4 -12.91 7.31 0.50
CA GLN A 4 -13.29 8.55 1.19
C GLN A 4 -12.51 8.74 2.50
N GLN A 5 -12.21 7.64 3.20
CA GLN A 5 -11.34 7.68 4.39
C GLN A 5 -9.90 8.09 4.02
N GLN A 6 -9.37 7.59 2.89
CA GLN A 6 -8.04 7.97 2.40
C GLN A 6 -7.93 9.48 2.12
N GLN A 7 -8.97 10.11 1.57
CA GLN A 7 -8.96 11.56 1.31
C GLN A 7 -9.00 12.40 2.60
N GLN A 8 -9.68 11.92 3.65
CA GLN A 8 -9.72 12.64 4.93
C GLN A 8 -8.35 12.60 5.65
N ASN A 9 -7.67 11.45 5.63
CA ASN A 9 -6.33 11.29 6.22
C ASN A 9 -5.25 12.14 5.53
N TYR A 10 -5.41 12.42 4.23
CA TYR A 10 -4.51 13.30 3.46
C TYR A 10 -4.63 14.78 3.88
N SER A 11 -5.83 15.22 4.26
CA SER A 11 -6.09 16.62 4.63
C SER A 11 -5.66 16.99 6.05
N SER A 12 -5.52 16.00 6.95
CA SER A 12 -5.27 16.23 8.38
C SER A 12 -3.80 16.38 8.75
N GLY A 13 -2.86 16.18 7.81
CA GLY A 13 -1.43 16.24 8.13
C GLY A 13 -1.02 15.20 9.19
N ALA A 14 -1.69 14.05 9.19
CA ALA A 14 -1.44 12.99 10.16
C ALA A 14 0.04 12.59 10.15
N ARG A 15 0.67 12.80 11.31
CA ARG A 15 1.94 12.21 11.71
C ARG A 15 1.84 10.68 11.55
N LEU A 16 2.98 9.99 11.44
CA LEU A 16 3.12 8.53 11.25
C LEU A 16 2.42 7.63 12.31
N ASP A 17 1.56 8.19 13.15
CA ASP A 17 1.01 7.56 14.34
C ASP A 17 -0.29 6.78 14.07
N GLU A 18 -0.90 6.92 12.88
CA GLU A 18 -2.07 6.13 12.47
C GLU A 18 -1.81 5.38 11.15
N CYS A 19 -0.80 4.52 11.15
CA CYS A 19 -0.81 3.39 10.24
C CYS A 19 -1.87 2.41 10.74
N SER A 20 -3.02 2.37 10.07
CA SER A 20 -3.93 1.24 10.16
C SER A 20 -3.15 -0.01 9.72
N MET A 21 -2.59 -0.72 10.69
CA MET A 21 -2.04 -2.06 10.50
C MET A 21 -3.23 -2.96 10.23
N GLN A 22 -3.61 -3.09 8.96
CA GLN A 22 -4.48 -4.16 8.55
C GLN A 22 -3.60 -5.40 8.41
N THR A 23 -3.57 -6.22 9.44
CA THR A 23 -3.14 -7.62 9.30
C THR A 23 -4.21 -8.30 8.45
N CYS A 24 -3.95 -8.44 7.15
CA CYS A 24 -4.68 -9.41 6.35
C CYS A 24 -4.19 -10.78 6.83
N GLU A 25 -5.10 -11.57 7.41
CA GLU A 25 -4.84 -12.96 7.75
C GLU A 25 -4.40 -13.66 6.45
N GLY A 26 -3.16 -14.16 6.46
CA GLY A 26 -2.55 -14.74 5.28
C GLY A 26 -3.18 -16.08 4.97
N ASP A 27 -4.11 -16.11 4.01
CA ASP A 27 -4.53 -17.36 3.39
C ASP A 27 -3.27 -18.03 2.81
N GLY A 28 -2.94 -19.23 3.32
CA GLY A 28 -1.78 -19.99 2.86
C GLY A 28 -1.87 -20.21 1.35
N VAL A 29 -0.86 -19.76 0.61
CA VAL A 29 -0.82 -19.98 -0.83
C VAL A 29 -0.20 -21.35 -1.07
N ASP A 30 -1.05 -22.36 -1.17
CA ASP A 30 -0.67 -23.68 -1.65
C ASP A 30 -0.27 -23.55 -3.13
N SER A 31 1.02 -23.38 -3.38
CA SER A 31 1.53 -23.24 -4.75
C SER A 31 1.73 -24.64 -5.35
N PRO A 32 0.99 -25.03 -6.40
CA PRO A 32 1.18 -26.31 -7.07
C PRO A 32 2.49 -26.35 -7.88
N LEU A 33 3.27 -25.27 -7.85
CA LEU A 33 4.55 -25.10 -8.50
C LEU A 33 5.65 -25.12 -7.42
N GLY A 34 6.83 -25.64 -7.76
CA GLY A 34 7.89 -25.94 -6.82
C GLY A 34 8.52 -24.71 -6.15
N PRO A 35 9.69 -24.86 -5.50
CA PRO A 35 10.31 -23.79 -4.72
C PRO A 35 10.63 -22.53 -5.54
N GLU A 36 10.68 -22.63 -6.86
CA GLU A 36 10.80 -21.50 -7.78
C GLU A 36 9.65 -20.49 -7.66
N ALA A 37 8.43 -20.96 -7.41
CA ALA A 37 7.25 -20.11 -7.26
C ALA A 37 7.34 -19.29 -5.96
N VAL A 38 7.77 -19.93 -4.87
CA VAL A 38 8.05 -19.28 -3.58
C VAL A 38 9.08 -18.16 -3.78
N VAL A 39 10.22 -18.46 -4.42
CA VAL A 39 11.27 -17.47 -4.68
C VAL A 39 10.77 -16.32 -5.57
N ALA A 40 9.92 -16.61 -6.56
CA ALA A 40 9.31 -15.58 -7.40
C ALA A 40 8.38 -14.66 -6.59
N HIS A 41 7.56 -15.22 -5.70
CA HIS A 41 6.71 -14.44 -4.80
C HIS A 41 7.53 -13.53 -3.88
N LEU A 42 8.60 -14.02 -3.24
CA LEU A 42 9.46 -13.20 -2.38
C LEU A 42 10.12 -12.04 -3.14
N ARG A 43 10.47 -12.26 -4.42
CA ARG A 43 11.00 -11.20 -5.29
C ARG A 43 9.94 -10.14 -5.60
N LEU A 44 8.70 -10.56 -5.85
CA LEU A 44 7.57 -9.64 -6.08
C LEU A 44 7.22 -8.84 -4.81
N LEU A 45 7.29 -9.48 -3.64
CA LEU A 45 7.12 -8.81 -2.34
C LEU A 45 8.26 -7.85 -1.99
N GLY A 46 9.34 -7.83 -2.77
CA GLY A 46 10.46 -6.93 -2.57
C GLY A 46 11.37 -7.31 -1.41
N GLU A 47 11.24 -8.52 -0.85
CA GLU A 47 12.11 -9.02 0.23
C GLU A 47 13.58 -9.06 -0.19
N SER A 48 13.82 -9.21 -1.50
CA SER A 48 15.16 -9.08 -2.08
C SER A 48 15.82 -7.74 -1.75
N ASN A 49 15.10 -6.68 -1.40
CA ASN A 49 15.66 -5.37 -1.05
C ASN A 49 15.84 -5.16 0.46
N ALA A 50 15.40 -6.09 1.31
CA ALA A 50 15.48 -5.93 2.77
C ALA A 50 16.93 -6.04 3.32
N VAL A 51 17.83 -6.71 2.60
CA VAL A 51 19.19 -6.99 3.07
C VAL A 51 20.23 -6.12 2.36
N ILE A 52 20.84 -5.18 3.10
CA ILE A 52 21.85 -4.23 2.57
C ILE A 52 23.10 -4.94 2.01
N HIS A 53 23.54 -6.02 2.66
CA HIS A 53 24.75 -6.77 2.28
C HIS A 53 24.45 -8.03 1.46
N ARG A 54 23.38 -8.03 0.66
CA ARG A 54 23.02 -9.20 -0.13
C ARG A 54 23.97 -9.45 -1.29
N GLN A 55 24.12 -10.73 -1.63
CA GLN A 55 24.68 -11.14 -2.91
C GLN A 55 23.69 -10.75 -4.02
N GLN A 56 24.13 -9.88 -4.95
CA GLN A 56 23.30 -9.39 -6.06
C GLN A 56 22.98 -10.49 -7.09
N LYS A 57 23.85 -11.50 -7.21
CA LYS A 57 23.71 -12.62 -8.13
C LYS A 57 23.89 -13.93 -7.37
N LEU A 58 22.91 -14.82 -7.46
CA LEU A 58 23.04 -16.21 -7.03
C LEU A 58 23.67 -17.03 -8.16
N GLN A 59 24.58 -17.94 -7.81
CA GLN A 59 25.06 -18.93 -8.77
C GLN A 59 23.94 -19.94 -9.09
N PRO A 60 23.77 -20.32 -10.37
CA PRO A 60 22.69 -21.22 -10.77
C PRO A 60 22.76 -22.59 -10.08
N ASP A 61 23.96 -23.12 -9.87
CA ASP A 61 24.17 -24.39 -9.18
C ASP A 61 23.72 -24.33 -7.71
N ALA A 62 24.02 -23.20 -7.03
CA ALA A 62 23.59 -22.99 -5.66
C ALA A 62 22.07 -22.85 -5.56
N ALA A 63 21.44 -22.17 -6.53
CA ALA A 63 19.98 -22.04 -6.59
C ALA A 63 19.31 -23.40 -6.84
N LEU A 64 19.88 -24.24 -7.72
CA LEU A 64 19.38 -25.58 -7.99
C LEU A 64 19.54 -26.51 -6.78
N ALA A 65 20.69 -26.46 -6.11
CA ALA A 65 20.96 -27.24 -4.89
C ALA A 65 20.01 -26.82 -3.76
N ALA A 66 19.78 -25.51 -3.58
CA ALA A 66 18.84 -24.99 -2.60
C ALA A 66 17.40 -25.44 -2.91
N ALA A 67 16.98 -25.40 -4.19
CA ALA A 67 15.67 -25.89 -4.60
C ALA A 67 15.48 -27.38 -4.30
N ALA A 68 16.50 -28.21 -4.57
CA ALA A 68 16.45 -29.64 -4.26
C ALA A 68 16.35 -29.90 -2.74
N ALA A 69 17.16 -29.21 -1.94
CA ALA A 69 17.11 -29.30 -0.49
C ALA A 69 15.75 -28.86 0.07
N TYR A 70 15.21 -27.75 -0.44
CA TYR A 70 13.91 -27.23 -0.01
C TYR A 70 12.78 -28.22 -0.28
N ARG A 71 12.79 -28.86 -1.46
CA ARG A 71 11.82 -29.92 -1.80
C ARG A 71 11.93 -31.11 -0.86
N SER A 72 13.14 -31.56 -0.52
CA SER A 72 13.29 -32.70 0.40
C SER A 72 12.78 -32.44 1.83
N MET A 73 12.68 -31.18 2.23
CA MET A 73 12.32 -30.81 3.60
C MET A 73 10.84 -30.43 3.75
N PHE A 74 10.25 -29.80 2.73
CA PHE A 74 8.94 -29.12 2.84
C PHE A 74 7.92 -29.54 1.78
N GLN A 75 8.24 -30.51 0.93
CA GLN A 75 7.29 -31.01 -0.07
C GLN A 75 6.29 -31.96 0.61
N GLU A 76 5.00 -31.67 0.45
CA GLU A 76 3.92 -32.54 0.89
C GLU A 76 3.71 -33.72 -0.06
N GLU A 77 2.90 -34.71 0.34
CA GLU A 77 2.60 -35.90 -0.47
C GLU A 77 2.00 -35.56 -1.84
N ASP A 78 1.23 -34.46 -1.91
CA ASP A 78 0.64 -33.94 -3.14
C ASP A 78 1.63 -33.16 -4.04
N GLY A 79 2.88 -33.00 -3.61
CA GLY A 79 3.92 -32.28 -4.35
C GLY A 79 3.86 -30.76 -4.23
N THR A 80 2.91 -30.25 -3.46
CA THR A 80 2.76 -28.83 -3.11
C THR A 80 3.77 -28.45 -2.02
N ILE A 81 4.16 -27.18 -2.00
CA ILE A 81 5.01 -26.66 -0.92
C ILE A 81 4.25 -25.53 -0.22
N PRO A 82 3.85 -25.70 1.06
CA PRO A 82 3.11 -24.69 1.79
C PRO A 82 4.02 -23.50 2.11
N ALA A 83 3.53 -22.28 1.83
CA ALA A 83 4.22 -21.05 2.17
C ALA A 83 3.22 -20.05 2.77
N THR A 84 3.51 -19.60 3.98
CA THR A 84 2.72 -18.59 4.70
C THR A 84 3.53 -17.30 4.80
N PHE A 85 2.94 -16.18 4.42
CA PHE A 85 3.57 -14.87 4.47
C PHE A 85 2.73 -13.91 5.31
N GLU A 86 3.40 -13.09 6.13
CA GLU A 86 2.80 -11.97 6.81
C GLU A 86 3.32 -10.67 6.18
N VAL A 87 2.42 -9.82 5.71
CA VAL A 87 2.79 -8.59 5.01
C VAL A 87 2.40 -7.37 5.84
N MET A 88 3.40 -6.57 6.22
CA MET A 88 3.20 -5.29 6.90
C MET A 88 3.20 -4.16 5.87
N TYR A 89 2.09 -3.42 5.77
CA TYR A 89 1.96 -2.26 4.88
C TYR A 89 2.19 -0.96 5.66
N LEU A 90 3.17 -0.18 5.21
CA LEU A 90 3.40 1.18 5.72
C LEU A 90 3.16 2.17 4.59
N THR A 91 2.18 3.06 4.76
CA THR A 91 1.95 4.16 3.83
C THR A 91 2.40 5.46 4.49
N GLY A 92 3.36 6.12 3.86
CA GLY A 92 3.84 7.44 4.27
C GLY A 92 3.65 8.42 3.13
N TRP A 93 3.17 9.62 3.43
CA TRP A 93 3.13 10.72 2.47
C TRP A 93 3.87 11.92 3.06
N THR A 94 4.55 12.68 2.19
CA THR A 94 5.24 13.91 2.57
C THR A 94 4.49 15.09 1.97
N PRO A 95 4.14 16.14 2.75
CA PRO A 95 3.47 17.31 2.20
C PRO A 95 4.34 18.00 1.16
N HIS A 96 3.76 18.30 -0.01
CA HIS A 96 4.45 19.04 -1.05
C HIS A 96 4.68 20.50 -0.60
N PRO A 97 5.83 21.14 -0.91
CA PRO A 97 6.11 22.52 -0.50
C PRO A 97 5.10 23.55 -1.03
N SER A 98 4.41 23.27 -2.14
CA SER A 98 3.33 24.12 -2.67
C SER A 98 1.96 23.86 -2.05
N GLN A 99 1.84 22.92 -1.10
CA GLN A 99 0.60 22.66 -0.39
C GLN A 99 0.16 23.94 0.32
N GLN A 100 -1.05 24.44 0.00
CA GLN A 100 -1.58 25.61 0.67
C GLN A 100 -1.75 25.32 2.16
N LYS A 101 -1.16 26.17 3.00
CA LYS A 101 -1.30 26.07 4.45
C LYS A 101 -2.72 26.48 4.84
N PRO A 102 -3.36 25.78 5.81
CA PRO A 102 -4.65 26.20 6.31
C PRO A 102 -4.56 27.64 6.84
N SER A 103 -5.51 28.49 6.45
CA SER A 103 -5.63 29.84 6.99
C SER A 103 -5.93 29.81 8.50
N LYS A 104 -5.52 30.86 9.22
CA LYS A 104 -5.76 30.95 10.67
C LYS A 104 -7.27 30.88 10.97
N ARG A 105 -7.66 30.13 12.01
CA ARG A 105 -9.05 30.07 12.46
C ARG A 105 -9.58 31.48 12.72
N GLY A 106 -10.74 31.82 12.15
CA GLY A 106 -11.34 33.15 12.27
C GLY A 106 -10.88 34.18 11.23
N SER A 107 -10.01 33.80 10.27
CA SER A 107 -9.62 34.70 9.16
C SER A 107 -10.62 34.74 8.01
N GLN A 108 -11.88 34.33 8.23
CA GLN A 108 -12.91 34.43 7.20
C GLN A 108 -13.29 35.89 7.01
N THR A 109 -13.12 36.38 5.79
CA THR A 109 -13.53 37.73 5.38
C THR A 109 -14.96 37.76 4.82
N VAL A 110 -15.52 36.59 4.50
CA VAL A 110 -16.81 36.43 3.82
C VAL A 110 -17.65 35.41 4.57
N SER A 111 -18.95 35.67 4.72
CA SER A 111 -19.86 34.72 5.37
C SER A 111 -20.22 33.57 4.42
N PHE A 112 -20.50 32.39 4.98
CA PHE A 112 -20.96 31.24 4.19
C PHE A 112 -22.30 31.49 3.48
N GLN A 113 -23.15 32.37 4.02
CA GLN A 113 -24.42 32.76 3.39
C GLN A 113 -24.19 33.53 2.09
N ASP A 114 -23.21 34.43 2.08
CA ASP A 114 -22.84 35.22 0.89
C ASP A 114 -22.22 34.34 -0.20
N LEU A 115 -21.43 33.33 0.18
CA LEU A 115 -20.87 32.36 -0.75
C LEU A 115 -21.97 31.47 -1.37
N ALA A 116 -22.97 31.07 -0.59
CA ALA A 116 -24.08 30.27 -1.10
C ALA A 116 -24.91 31.01 -2.17
N ALA A 117 -25.08 32.32 -2.02
CA ALA A 117 -25.75 33.16 -3.02
C ALA A 117 -24.97 33.23 -4.34
N GLY A 118 -23.62 33.27 -4.29
CA GLY A 118 -22.77 33.29 -5.48
C GLY A 118 -22.66 31.94 -6.21
N ILE A 119 -22.83 30.82 -5.50
CA ILE A 119 -22.79 29.46 -6.07
C ILE A 119 -24.15 29.06 -6.67
N GLY A 120 -25.25 29.71 -6.26
CA GLY A 120 -26.61 29.48 -6.76
C GLY A 120 -27.07 30.41 -7.89
N GLY A 121 -26.28 31.41 -8.29
CA GLY A 121 -26.66 32.46 -9.26
C GLY A 121 -26.36 32.14 -10.72
N GLY A 122 -26.61 30.90 -11.17
CA GLY A 122 -26.51 30.49 -12.58
C GLY A 122 -27.90 30.20 -13.16
N GLY A 123 -28.77 31.20 -13.23
CA GLY A 123 -30.14 31.07 -13.72
C GLY A 123 -30.83 32.41 -13.96
N SER A 124 -30.32 33.20 -14.90
CA SER A 124 -31.11 34.23 -15.60
C SER A 124 -31.99 33.54 -16.65
N THR A 125 -33.24 33.87 -16.96
CA THR A 125 -34.15 35.00 -16.64
C THR A 125 -35.51 34.65 -17.30
N ASN A 126 -36.64 35.07 -16.72
CA ASN A 126 -37.98 34.97 -17.36
C ASN A 126 -38.19 36.06 -18.44
N GLU A 127 -39.07 35.70 -19.40
CA GLU A 127 -40.03 36.51 -20.20
C GLU A 127 -39.60 37.80 -20.93
N ALA A 128 -39.88 37.77 -22.24
CA ALA A 128 -40.53 38.84 -23.00
C ALA A 128 -41.90 38.30 -23.49
#